data_AF-A0A521KUC2-F1
#
_entry.id   AF-A0A521KUC2-F1
#
_cell.length_a   1.000
_cell.length_b   1.000
_cell.length_c   1.000
_cell.angle_alpha   90.00
_cell.angle_beta   90.00
_cell.angle_gamma   90.00
#
_symmetry.space_group_name_H-M   'P 1'
#
loop_
_entity.id
_entity.type
_entity.pdbx_description
1 polymer ?
#
loop_
_entity_poly.entity_id
_entity_poly.type
_entity_poly.pdbx_seq_one_letter_code
_entity_poly.pdbx_strand_id
1 'polypeptide(L)' 'MYICLCKGLTESDIQRAVQSDQTPEALTTALGLDDDDCCGRCAGNIDQLAACAATGCLQAAG' A
#
# COMPACT_ATOMS: atom_id res chain seq x y z
N MET A 1 1.80 11.70 1.26
CA MET A 1 3.14 11.26 0.79
C MET A 1 2.96 10.10 -0.18
N TYR A 2 3.88 9.90 -1.13
CA TYR A 2 3.88 8.70 -1.98
C TYR A 2 4.46 7.51 -1.22
N ILE A 3 3.71 6.41 -1.19
CA ILE A 3 4.11 5.12 -0.63
C ILE A 3 4.80 4.27 -1.71
N CYS A 4 4.32 4.32 -2.96
CA CYS A 4 4.94 3.65 -4.10
C CYS A 4 5.14 4.65 -5.24
N LEU A 5 6.39 4.89 -5.64
CA LEU A 5 6.70 5.77 -6.77
C LEU A 5 6.48 5.10 -8.12
N CYS A 6 6.65 3.78 -8.23
CA CYS A 6 6.42 3.04 -9.48
C CYS A 6 4.97 3.19 -9.96
N LYS A 7 4.02 3.11 -9.02
CA LYS A 7 2.57 3.16 -9.30
C LYS A 7 1.92 4.50 -8.91
N GLY A 8 2.70 5.46 -8.40
CA GLY A 8 2.19 6.75 -7.95
C GLY A 8 1.18 6.64 -6.79
N LEU A 9 1.30 5.61 -5.94
CA LEU A 9 0.37 5.37 -4.85
C LEU A 9 0.69 6.25 -3.65
N THR A 10 -0.35 6.86 -3.10
CA THR A 10 -0.31 7.64 -1.87
C THR A 10 -0.85 6.86 -0.69
N GLU A 11 -0.63 7.38 0.51
CA GLU A 11 -1.29 6.92 1.73
C GLU A 11 -2.81 6.75 1.56
N SER A 12 -3.48 7.72 0.93
CA SER A 12 -4.92 7.68 0.73
C SER A 12 -5.35 6.55 -0.20
N ASP A 13 -4.49 6.15 -1.14
CA ASP A 13 -4.76 5.00 -2.03
C ASP A 13 -4.63 3.69 -1.27
N ILE A 14 -3.61 3.55 -0.41
CA ILE A 14 -3.49 2.39 0.49
C ILE A 14 -4.69 2.30 1.43
N GLN A 15 -5.10 3.42 2.04
CA GLN A 15 -6.26 3.46 2.94
C GLN A 15 -7.56 3.05 2.23
N ARG A 16 -7.78 3.50 1.00
CA ARG A 16 -8.96 3.10 0.21
C ARG A 16 -8.91 1.62 -0.18
N ALA A 17 -7.75 1.13 -0.58
CA ALA A 17 -7.58 -0.25 -0.97
C ALA A 17 -7.80 -1.20 0.22
N VAL A 18 -7.30 -0.87 1.42
CA VAL A 18 -7.52 -1.67 2.66
C VAL A 18 -8.99 -1.75 3.06
N GLN A 19 -9.80 -0.74 2.73
CA GLN A 19 -11.25 -0.81 2.99
C GLN A 19 -11.98 -1.77 2.05
N SER A 20 -11.39 -2.05 0.88
CA SER A 20 -11.99 -2.90 -0.16
C SER A 20 -11.42 -4.32 -0.13
N ASP A 21 -10.13 -4.46 0.19
CA ASP A 21 -9.36 -5.70 0.20
C ASP A 21 -8.82 -5.98 1.59
N GLN A 22 -9.15 -7.16 2.13
CA GLN A 22 -8.81 -7.50 3.53
C GLN A 22 -7.51 -8.29 3.69
N THR A 23 -6.89 -8.76 2.61
CA THR A 23 -5.64 -9.54 2.69
C THR A 23 -4.46 -8.82 2.01
N PRO A 24 -3.23 -9.00 2.51
CA PRO A 24 -2.00 -8.46 1.94
C PRO A 24 -1.82 -8.78 0.44
N GLU A 25 -2.16 -9.99 0.03
CA GLU A 25 -2.02 -10.45 -1.36
C GLU A 25 -3.03 -9.77 -2.27
N ALA A 26 -4.30 -9.72 -1.84
CA ALA A 26 -5.35 -9.02 -2.58
C ALA A 26 -5.00 -7.52 -2.72
N LEU A 27 -4.47 -6.92 -1.65
CA LEU A 27 -4.03 -5.53 -1.65
C LEU A 27 -2.84 -5.30 -2.60
N THR A 28 -1.89 -6.23 -2.64
CA THR A 28 -0.74 -6.17 -3.56
C THR A 28 -1.21 -6.16 -5.01
N THR A 29 -2.09 -7.07 -5.39
CA THR A 29 -2.64 -7.16 -6.75
C THR A 29 -3.55 -5.98 -7.08
N ALA A 30 -4.41 -5.52 -6.15
CA ALA A 30 -5.29 -4.37 -6.36
C ALA A 30 -4.51 -3.06 -6.60
N LEU A 31 -3.31 -2.96 -6.02
CA LEU A 31 -2.41 -1.83 -6.16
C LEU A 31 -1.39 -1.99 -7.30
N GLY A 32 -1.42 -3.12 -8.03
CA GLY A 32 -0.46 -3.44 -9.10
C GLY A 32 0.98 -3.59 -8.60
N LEU A 33 1.19 -3.92 -7.33
CA LEU A 33 2.54 -4.00 -6.75
C LEU A 33 3.31 -5.25 -7.16
N ASP A 34 2.62 -6.21 -7.77
CA ASP A 34 3.10 -7.45 -8.39
C ASP A 34 3.34 -7.34 -9.91
N ASP A 35 3.08 -6.19 -10.52
CA ASP A 35 3.35 -5.97 -11.95
C ASP A 35 4.87 -5.92 -12.26
N ASP A 36 5.26 -6.37 -13.46
CA ASP A 36 6.66 -6.40 -13.93
C ASP A 36 7.36 -5.02 -13.96
N ASP A 37 6.60 -3.93 -14.04
CA ASP A 37 7.09 -2.54 -14.02
C ASP A 37 7.21 -1.95 -12.59
N CYS A 38 6.87 -2.74 -11.56
CA CYS A 38 7.01 -2.37 -10.16
C CYS A 38 8.31 -2.94 -9.57
N CYS A 39 9.03 -2.14 -8.77
CA CYS A 39 10.27 -2.60 -8.11
C CYS A 39 10.06 -3.60 -6.96
N GLY A 40 8.82 -3.98 -6.63
CA GLY A 40 8.46 -4.93 -5.58
C GLY A 40 8.69 -4.46 -4.13
N ARG A 41 9.35 -3.32 -3.91
CA ARG A 41 9.70 -2.83 -2.57
C ARG A 41 8.48 -2.60 -1.67
N CYS A 42 7.41 -2.05 -2.24
CA CYS A 42 6.19 -1.76 -1.49
C CYS A 42 5.37 -3.03 -1.22
N ALA A 43 5.37 -4.00 -2.14
CA ALA A 43 4.79 -5.32 -1.92
C ALA A 43 5.41 -6.02 -0.71
N GLY A 44 6.74 -5.95 -0.56
CA GLY A 44 7.45 -6.54 0.58
C GLY A 44 7.14 -5.92 1.95
N ASN A 45 6.47 -4.76 2.00
CA ASN A 45 6.07 -4.09 3.25
C ASN A 45 4.55 -3.93 3.36
N ILE A 46 3.78 -4.62 2.50
CA ILE A 46 2.36 -4.40 2.36
C ILE A 46 1.58 -4.72 3.65
N ASP A 47 2.02 -5.72 4.43
CA ASP A 47 1.44 -6.06 5.72
C ASP A 47 1.49 -4.89 6.71
N GLN A 48 2.66 -4.25 6.84
CA GLN A 48 2.84 -3.09 7.72
C GLN A 48 2.05 -1.88 7.22
N LEU A 49 2.04 -1.65 5.90
CA LEU A 49 1.29 -0.56 5.29
C LEU A 49 -0.22 -0.75 5.50
N ALA A 50 -0.73 -1.97 5.32
CA ALA A 50 -2.13 -2.32 5.53
C ALA A 50 -2.55 -2.16 6.99
N ALA A 51 -1.76 -2.71 7.93
CA ALA A 51 -2.01 -2.58 9.36
C ALA A 51 -2.00 -1.12 9.82
N CYS A 52 -1.07 -0.32 9.30
CA CYS A 52 -0.96 1.08 9.69
C CYS A 52 -2.04 1.96 9.05
N ALA A 53 -2.46 1.65 7.82
CA ALA A 53 -3.59 2.30 7.17
C ALA A 53 -4.93 1.96 7.86
N ALA A 54 -5.13 0.71 8.32
CA ALA A 54 -6.33 0.29 9.05
C ALA A 54 -6.45 0.95 10.44
N THR A 55 -5.33 1.22 11.09
CA THR A 55 -5.28 1.82 12.43
C THR A 55 -5.05 3.34 12.42
N GLY A 56 -4.88 3.95 11.25
CA GLY A 56 -4.65 5.38 11.09
C GLY A 56 -3.27 5.85 11.57
N CYS A 57 -2.30 4.95 11.76
CA CYS A 57 -0.95 5.32 12.19
C CYS A 57 -0.03 5.82 11.06
N LEU A 58 -0.52 5.87 9.81
CA LEU A 58 0.28 6.30 8.66
C LEU A 58 0.59 7.82 8.70
N GLN A 59 0.21 8.52 9.78
CA GLN A 59 0.47 9.93 10.01
C GLN A 59 1.57 10.19 11.06
N ALA A 60 2.43 11.16 10.71
CA ALA A 60 3.44 11.86 11.52
C ALA A 60 4.87 11.29 11.51
N ALA A 61 5.50 11.29 10.33
CA ALA A 61 6.90 11.75 10.23
C ALA A 61 6.88 13.09 9.47
N GLY A 62 6.72 14.19 10.22
CA GLY A 62 6.99 15.54 9.74
C GLY A 62 8.48 15.81 9.69
#